data_AF-A0A2R4ZRZ9-F1
#
_entry.id   AF-A0A2R4ZRZ9-F1
#
_cell.length_a   1.000
_cell.length_b   1.000
_cell.length_c   1.000
_cell.angle_alpha   90.00
_cell.angle_beta   90.00
_cell.angle_gamma   90.00
#
_symmetry.space_group_name_H-M   'P 1'
#
loop_
_entity.id
_entity.type
_entity.pdbx_description
1 polymer ?
#
loop_
_entity_poly.entity_id
_entity_poly.type
_entity_poly.pdbx_seq_one_letter_code
_entity_poly.pdbx_strand_id
1 'polypeptide(L)'
;MGSTLGGFLVGFGLCLFIVSLAALYGLYMAYTGSIQWADDINRIYNLSHSEPYQRALSVMKNISSIIGPLASFLKAAGINQNVTLYISEIPKGVSYMEEIRVASEKAKNWISMIPLAMIVSALLAIIAIVMIISGYRLVKRQG
;
A
#
# COMPACT_ATOMS: atom_id res chain seq x y z
N MET A 1 -21.73 -13.51 -39.60
CA MET A 1 -20.68 -13.52 -38.55
C MET A 1 -20.71 -12.34 -37.58
N GLY A 2 -21.44 -11.23 -37.82
CA GLY A 2 -21.44 -10.13 -36.85
C GLY A 2 -22.50 -10.21 -35.74
N SER A 3 -23.49 -11.11 -35.84
CA SER A 3 -24.40 -11.42 -34.73
C SER A 3 -23.66 -12.06 -33.54
N THR A 4 -22.72 -12.98 -33.80
CA THR A 4 -21.82 -13.55 -32.78
C THR A 4 -20.83 -12.55 -32.22
N LEU A 5 -20.25 -11.67 -33.06
CA LEU A 5 -19.35 -10.61 -32.60
C LEU A 5 -20.09 -9.55 -31.75
N GLY A 6 -21.31 -9.17 -32.15
CA GLY A 6 -22.14 -8.23 -31.42
C GLY A 6 -22.57 -8.75 -30.06
N GLY A 7 -23.00 -10.01 -29.99
CA GLY A 7 -23.33 -10.68 -28.71
C GLY A 7 -22.11 -10.79 -27.78
N PHE A 8 -20.94 -11.11 -28.31
CA PHE A 8 -19.68 -11.13 -27.54
C PHE A 8 -19.34 -9.75 -26.95
N LEU A 9 -19.41 -8.69 -27.76
CA LEU A 9 -19.12 -7.32 -27.31
C LEU A 9 -20.06 -6.85 -26.20
N VAL A 10 -21.37 -7.19 -26.31
CA VAL A 10 -22.35 -6.88 -25.26
C VAL A 10 -22.05 -7.66 -23.98
N GLY A 11 -21.82 -8.97 -24.08
CA GLY A 11 -21.56 -9.83 -22.91
C GLY A 11 -20.27 -9.46 -22.19
N PHE A 12 -19.17 -9.29 -22.93
CA PHE A 12 -17.90 -8.86 -22.36
C PHE A 12 -17.98 -7.44 -21.79
N GLY A 13 -18.63 -6.52 -22.50
CA GLY A 13 -18.85 -5.16 -22.03
C GLY A 13 -19.65 -5.10 -20.74
N LEU A 14 -20.70 -5.91 -20.58
CA LEU A 14 -21.47 -6.03 -19.34
C LEU A 14 -20.61 -6.57 -18.18
N CYS A 15 -19.82 -7.61 -18.42
CA CYS A 15 -18.93 -8.17 -17.40
C CYS A 15 -17.91 -7.12 -16.94
N LEU A 16 -17.25 -6.45 -17.89
CA LEU A 16 -16.27 -5.42 -17.61
C LEU A 16 -16.91 -4.21 -16.90
N PHE A 17 -18.15 -3.87 -17.23
CA PHE A 17 -18.91 -2.82 -16.56
C PHE A 17 -19.18 -3.14 -15.09
N ILE A 18 -19.67 -4.36 -14.81
CA ILE A 18 -19.98 -4.81 -13.44
C ILE A 18 -18.70 -4.84 -12.58
N VAL A 19 -17.61 -5.41 -13.11
CA VAL A 19 -16.32 -5.46 -12.40
C VAL A 19 -15.79 -4.05 -12.15
N SER A 20 -15.90 -3.14 -13.13
CA SER A 20 -15.44 -1.76 -12.98
C SER A 20 -16.24 -0.98 -11.93
N LEU A 21 -17.56 -1.19 -11.87
CA LEU A 21 -18.42 -0.59 -10.83
C LEU A 21 -18.10 -1.14 -9.44
N ALA A 22 -17.92 -2.46 -9.31
CA ALA A 22 -17.54 -3.08 -8.05
C ALA A 22 -16.17 -2.55 -7.56
N ALA A 23 -15.20 -2.42 -8.47
CA ALA A 23 -13.91 -1.83 -8.19
C ALA A 23 -14.01 -0.36 -7.77
N LEU A 24 -14.80 0.45 -8.49
CA LEU A 24 -15.05 1.86 -8.13
C LEU A 24 -15.65 2.00 -6.74
N TYR A 25 -16.65 1.17 -6.42
CA TYR A 25 -17.28 1.18 -5.10
C TYR A 25 -16.30 0.80 -3.99
N GLY A 26 -15.53 -0.28 -4.20
CA GLY A 26 -14.51 -0.72 -3.24
C GLY A 26 -13.42 0.34 -3.02
N LEU A 27 -12.94 0.95 -4.11
CA LEU A 27 -11.94 2.02 -4.06
C LEU A 27 -12.48 3.28 -3.39
N TYR A 28 -13.75 3.63 -3.61
CA TYR A 28 -14.40 4.76 -2.95
C TYR A 28 -14.52 4.55 -1.43
N MET A 29 -14.93 3.35 -1.00
CA MET A 29 -14.97 2.98 0.42
C MET A 29 -13.57 3.02 1.06
N ALA A 30 -12.56 2.50 0.35
CA ALA A 30 -11.17 2.56 0.81
C ALA A 30 -10.66 4.01 0.88
N TYR A 31 -11.00 4.86 -0.11
CA TYR A 31 -10.60 6.26 -0.15
C TYR A 31 -11.19 7.05 1.01
N THR A 32 -12.50 6.95 1.22
CA THR A 32 -13.21 7.66 2.30
C THR A 32 -12.78 7.20 3.69
N GLY A 33 -12.46 5.91 3.87
CA GLY A 33 -11.88 5.42 5.12
C GLY A 33 -10.43 5.88 5.34
N SER A 34 -9.61 5.89 4.29
CA SER A 34 -8.18 6.21 4.38
C SER A 34 -7.89 7.72 4.47
N ILE A 35 -8.73 8.58 3.88
CA ILE A 35 -8.48 10.02 3.86
C ILE A 35 -8.48 10.65 5.26
N GLN A 36 -9.23 10.07 6.19
CA GLN A 36 -9.26 10.49 7.59
C GLN A 36 -7.88 10.36 8.27
N TRP A 37 -7.06 9.42 7.80
CA TRP A 37 -5.73 9.13 8.33
C TRP A 37 -4.62 9.76 7.48
N ALA A 38 -4.96 10.47 6.40
CA ALA A 38 -3.98 10.95 5.43
C ALA A 38 -3.00 11.95 6.04
N ASP A 39 -3.48 12.84 6.91
CA ASP A 39 -2.64 13.83 7.59
C ASP A 39 -1.68 13.16 8.58
N ASP A 40 -2.17 12.20 9.36
CA ASP A 40 -1.35 11.45 10.30
C ASP A 40 -0.29 10.60 9.58
N ILE A 41 -0.67 9.93 8.50
CA ILE A 41 0.26 9.15 7.66
C ILE A 41 1.31 10.06 7.05
N ASN A 42 0.93 11.24 6.55
CA ASN A 42 1.88 12.22 6.03
C ASN A 42 2.81 12.73 7.13
N ARG A 43 2.30 12.99 8.33
CA ARG A 43 3.10 13.44 9.48
C ARG A 43 4.10 12.37 9.90
N ILE A 44 3.67 11.11 10.03
CA ILE A 44 4.55 9.99 10.39
C ILE A 44 5.59 9.76 9.30
N TYR A 45 5.21 9.80 8.02
CA TYR A 45 6.14 9.70 6.90
C TYR A 45 7.21 10.81 6.97
N ASN A 46 6.80 12.07 7.13
CA ASN A 46 7.72 13.20 7.19
C ASN A 46 8.66 13.09 8.39
N LEU A 47 8.18 12.62 9.54
CA LEU A 47 9.01 12.39 10.73
C LEU A 47 10.01 11.26 10.48
N SER A 48 9.56 10.10 10.02
CA SER A 48 10.40 8.91 9.80
C SER A 48 11.41 9.09 8.66
N HIS A 49 11.17 10.04 7.76
CA HIS A 49 12.07 10.39 6.64
C HIS A 49 12.89 11.65 6.91
N SER A 50 12.69 12.34 8.04
CA SER A 50 13.46 13.53 8.40
C SER A 50 14.94 13.20 8.66
N GLU A 51 15.84 14.14 8.38
CA GLU A 51 17.27 13.97 8.69
C GLU A 51 17.54 13.59 10.15
N PRO A 52 16.92 14.22 11.17
CA PRO A 52 17.14 13.83 12.56
C PRO A 52 16.80 12.37 12.84
N TYR A 53 15.69 11.87 12.27
CA TYR A 53 15.27 10.48 12.45
C TYR A 53 16.24 9.50 11.78
N GLN A 54 16.62 9.78 10.53
CA GLN A 54 17.57 8.94 9.80
C GLN A 54 18.95 8.91 10.48
N ARG A 55 19.40 10.06 10.99
CA ARG A 55 20.65 10.16 11.75
C ARG A 55 20.56 9.36 13.06
N ALA A 56 19.46 9.49 13.80
CA ALA A 56 19.24 8.73 15.04
C ALA A 56 19.21 7.22 14.77
N LEU A 57 18.52 6.79 13.70
CA LEU A 57 18.47 5.40 13.26
C LEU A 57 19.86 4.87 12.88
N SER A 58 20.65 5.64 12.15
CA SER A 58 22.02 5.28 11.80
C SER A 58 22.92 5.14 13.02
N VAL A 59 22.88 6.10 13.94
CA VAL A 59 23.63 6.04 15.20
C VAL A 59 23.22 4.83 16.02
N MET A 60 21.92 4.57 16.18
CA MET A 60 21.44 3.41 16.93
C MET A 60 21.78 2.07 16.25
N LYS A 61 21.81 1.99 14.92
CA LYS A 61 22.33 0.82 14.20
C LYS A 61 23.80 0.55 14.53
N ASN A 62 24.62 1.59 14.53
CA ASN A 62 26.03 1.49 14.89
C ASN A 62 26.23 1.10 16.35
N ILE A 63 25.41 1.65 17.25
CA ILE A 63 25.44 1.25 18.67
C ILE A 63 25.00 -0.22 18.80
N SER A 64 23.92 -0.63 18.16
CA SER A 64 23.39 -1.99 18.18
C SER A 64 24.40 -3.04 17.71
N SER A 65 25.22 -2.72 16.70
CA SER A 65 26.23 -3.66 16.18
C SER A 65 27.36 -3.90 17.19
N ILE A 66 27.69 -2.91 18.02
CA ILE A 66 28.67 -3.03 19.10
C ILE A 66 28.05 -3.71 20.33
N ILE A 67 26.80 -3.38 20.60
CA ILE A 67 26.07 -3.81 21.80
C ILE A 67 25.68 -5.29 21.76
N GLY A 68 25.30 -5.83 20.59
CA GLY A 68 24.94 -7.26 20.48
C GLY A 68 26.04 -8.21 21.02
N PRO A 69 27.29 -8.09 20.53
CA PRO A 69 28.44 -8.83 21.06
C PRO A 69 28.77 -8.50 22.52
N LEU A 70 28.57 -7.25 22.95
CA LEU A 70 28.82 -6.84 24.32
C LEU A 70 27.82 -7.47 25.30
N ALA A 71 26.54 -7.55 24.93
CA ALA A 71 25.50 -8.18 25.75
C ALA A 71 25.75 -9.67 25.97
N SER A 72 26.20 -10.39 24.93
CA SER A 72 26.56 -11.80 25.06
C SER A 72 27.80 -11.99 25.94
N PHE A 73 28.79 -11.10 25.84
CA PHE A 73 29.96 -11.09 26.71
C PHE A 73 29.62 -10.79 28.18
N LEU A 74 28.80 -9.77 28.44
CA LEU A 74 28.34 -9.41 29.78
C LEU A 74 27.52 -10.53 30.43
N LYS A 75 26.68 -11.21 29.65
CA LYS A 75 25.93 -12.40 30.09
C LYS A 75 26.86 -13.56 30.45
N ALA A 76 27.89 -13.80 29.64
CA ALA A 76 28.89 -14.84 29.90
C ALA A 76 29.78 -14.53 31.12
N ALA A 77 30.04 -13.25 31.38
CA ALA A 77 30.80 -12.76 32.54
C ALA A 77 29.99 -12.74 33.85
N GLY A 78 28.71 -13.14 33.84
CA GLY A 78 27.85 -13.13 35.03
C GLY A 78 27.45 -11.74 35.51
N ILE A 79 27.61 -10.71 34.67
CA ILE A 79 27.30 -9.32 35.04
C ILE A 79 25.79 -9.09 34.98
N ASN A 80 25.28 -8.36 36.00
CA ASN A 80 23.90 -7.95 36.24
C ASN A 80 22.91 -8.15 35.06
N GLN A 81 21.96 -9.07 35.24
CA GLN A 81 20.95 -9.43 34.23
C GLN A 81 20.11 -8.24 33.75
N ASN A 82 19.86 -7.25 34.61
CA ASN A 82 19.06 -6.08 34.26
C ASN A 82 19.76 -5.21 33.22
N VAL A 83 21.07 -5.02 33.34
CA VAL A 83 21.88 -4.27 32.38
C VAL A 83 21.92 -4.99 31.03
N THR A 84 22.06 -6.32 31.07
CA THR A 84 22.02 -7.16 29.87
C THR A 84 20.67 -7.07 29.14
N LEU A 85 19.56 -7.00 29.88
CA LEU A 85 18.21 -6.82 29.33
C LEU A 85 18.05 -5.47 28.61
N TYR A 86 18.37 -4.35 29.26
CA TYR A 86 18.26 -3.02 28.62
C TYR A 86 19.10 -2.90 27.35
N ILE A 87 20.30 -3.46 27.39
CA ILE A 87 21.23 -3.47 26.25
C ILE A 87 20.67 -4.32 25.09
N SER A 88 19.97 -5.43 25.39
CA SER A 88 19.37 -6.30 24.38
C SER A 88 18.11 -5.73 23.70
N GLU A 89 17.49 -4.68 24.27
CA GLU A 89 16.33 -4.01 23.67
C GLU A 89 16.71 -2.97 22.61
N ILE A 90 17.95 -2.46 22.62
CA ILE A 90 18.44 -1.47 21.65
C ILE A 90 18.34 -1.96 20.19
N PRO A 91 18.77 -3.19 19.84
CA PRO A 91 18.56 -3.75 18.51
C PRO A 91 17.08 -3.84 18.10
N LYS A 92 16.19 -4.14 19.05
CA LYS A 92 14.75 -4.22 18.78
C LYS A 92 14.16 -2.84 18.50
N GLY A 93 14.56 -1.82 19.26
CA GLY A 93 14.17 -0.43 19.01
C GLY A 93 14.59 0.06 17.62
N VAL A 94 15.80 -0.30 17.18
CA VAL A 94 16.27 -0.05 15.81
C VAL A 94 15.39 -0.72 14.77
N SER A 95 15.01 -1.99 14.99
CA SER A 95 14.09 -2.72 14.10
C SER A 95 12.75 -1.98 13.97
N TYR A 96 12.14 -1.61 15.10
CA TYR A 96 10.86 -0.89 15.10
C TYR A 96 10.95 0.45 14.38
N MET A 97 12.05 1.19 14.54
CA MET A 97 12.23 2.44 13.83
C MET A 97 12.33 2.27 12.31
N GLU A 98 13.01 1.22 11.84
CA GLU A 98 13.05 0.90 10.42
C GLU A 98 11.67 0.44 9.92
N GLU A 99 10.99 -0.41 10.68
CA GLU A 99 9.64 -0.89 10.36
C GLU A 99 8.64 0.27 10.26
N ILE A 100 8.69 1.24 11.19
CA ILE A 100 7.85 2.46 11.13
C ILE A 100 8.15 3.25 9.85
N ARG A 101 9.43 3.40 9.48
CA ARG A 101 9.82 4.12 8.25
C ARG A 101 9.22 3.43 7.03
N VAL A 102 9.45 2.13 6.87
CA VAL A 102 8.95 1.34 5.73
C VAL A 102 7.41 1.29 5.71
N ALA A 103 6.77 1.12 6.87
CA ALA A 103 5.31 1.10 6.97
C ALA A 103 4.71 2.45 6.58
N SER A 104 5.30 3.55 7.02
CA SER A 104 4.84 4.90 6.67
C SER A 104 4.98 5.19 5.18
N GLU A 105 6.04 4.72 4.53
CA GLU A 105 6.24 4.83 3.08
C GLU A 105 5.19 4.01 2.32
N LYS A 106 4.96 2.76 2.73
CA LYS A 106 3.90 1.92 2.15
C LYS A 106 2.53 2.59 2.30
N ALA A 107 2.19 3.08 3.49
CA ALA A 107 0.92 3.74 3.75
C ALA A 107 0.72 4.98 2.87
N LYS A 108 1.76 5.82 2.73
CA LYS A 108 1.74 7.00 1.85
C LYS A 108 1.54 6.60 0.39
N ASN A 109 2.25 5.58 -0.09
CA ASN A 109 2.10 5.06 -1.44
C ASN A 109 0.67 4.53 -1.69
N TRP A 110 0.12 3.77 -0.75
CA TRP A 110 -1.27 3.26 -0.84
C TRP A 110 -2.29 4.38 -1.00
N ILE A 111 -2.23 5.42 -0.15
CA ILE A 111 -3.14 6.57 -0.25
C ILE A 111 -2.99 7.28 -1.60
N SER A 112 -1.76 7.42 -2.10
CA SER A 112 -1.52 8.06 -3.39
C SER A 112 -2.03 7.23 -4.60
N MET A 113 -2.12 5.90 -4.46
CA MET A 113 -2.55 5.01 -5.54
C MET A 113 -4.06 4.88 -5.67
N ILE A 114 -4.83 5.08 -4.58
CA ILE A 114 -6.28 4.93 -4.61
C ILE A 114 -6.96 5.86 -5.65
N PRO A 115 -6.64 7.17 -5.72
CA PRO A 115 -7.22 8.05 -6.74
C PRO A 115 -6.91 7.61 -8.17
N LEU A 116 -5.68 7.15 -8.42
CA LEU A 116 -5.24 6.62 -9.71
C LEU A 116 -6.06 5.39 -10.10
N ALA A 117 -6.22 4.45 -9.16
CA ALA A 117 -7.04 3.26 -9.38
C ALA A 117 -8.51 3.62 -9.68
N MET A 118 -9.07 4.63 -8.99
CA MET A 118 -10.44 5.11 -9.28
C MET A 118 -10.56 5.65 -10.72
N ILE A 119 -9.59 6.44 -11.18
CA ILE A 119 -9.57 6.95 -12.57
C ILE A 119 -9.51 5.79 -13.57
N VAL A 120 -8.64 4.80 -13.34
CA VAL A 120 -8.50 3.63 -14.23
C VAL A 120 -9.81 2.84 -14.26
N SER A 121 -10.44 2.57 -13.12
CA SER A 121 -11.72 1.86 -13.08
C SER A 121 -12.85 2.65 -13.76
N ALA A 122 -12.86 3.98 -13.66
CA ALA A 122 -13.82 4.82 -14.38
C ALA A 122 -13.62 4.75 -15.90
N LEU A 123 -12.37 4.80 -16.38
CA LEU A 123 -12.06 4.65 -17.80
C LEU A 123 -12.47 3.28 -18.33
N LEU A 124 -12.22 2.21 -17.57
CA LEU A 124 -12.68 0.86 -17.93
C LEU A 124 -14.21 0.81 -18.03
N ALA A 125 -14.94 1.42 -17.10
CA ALA A 125 -16.40 1.49 -17.18
C ALA A 125 -16.89 2.21 -18.45
N ILE A 126 -16.23 3.29 -18.87
CA ILE A 126 -16.54 4.01 -20.12
C ILE A 126 -16.30 3.11 -21.34
N ILE A 127 -15.16 2.40 -21.38
CA ILE A 127 -14.85 1.45 -22.46
C ILE A 127 -15.93 0.36 -22.53
N ALA A 128 -16.34 -0.17 -21.38
CA ALA A 128 -17.43 -1.14 -21.30
C ALA A 128 -18.74 -0.62 -21.93
N ILE A 129 -19.13 0.61 -21.63
CA ILE A 129 -20.32 1.25 -22.23
C ILE A 129 -20.17 1.33 -23.75
N VAL A 130 -19.01 1.75 -24.26
CA VAL A 130 -18.74 1.82 -25.70
C VAL A 130 -18.84 0.44 -26.35
N MET A 131 -18.32 -0.61 -25.72
CA MET A 131 -18.44 -1.99 -26.19
C MET A 131 -19.89 -2.45 -26.25
N ILE A 132 -20.69 -2.17 -25.21
CA ILE A 132 -22.11 -2.51 -25.17
C ILE A 132 -22.88 -1.81 -26.28
N ILE A 133 -22.68 -0.49 -26.45
CA ILE A 133 -23.36 0.29 -27.50
C ILE A 133 -22.98 -0.23 -28.89
N SER A 134 -21.70 -0.49 -29.11
CA SER A 134 -21.19 -0.99 -30.40
C SER A 134 -21.71 -2.39 -30.70
N GLY A 135 -21.67 -3.28 -29.72
CA GLY A 135 -22.22 -4.64 -29.82
C GLY A 135 -23.72 -4.63 -30.10
N TYR A 136 -24.49 -3.81 -29.38
CA TYR A 136 -25.93 -3.67 -29.60
C TYR A 136 -26.26 -3.16 -31.01
N ARG A 137 -25.52 -2.14 -31.49
CA ARG A 137 -25.68 -1.63 -32.86
C ARG A 137 -25.36 -2.68 -33.93
N LEU A 138 -24.35 -3.52 -33.70
CA LEU A 138 -23.98 -4.60 -34.61
C LEU A 138 -25.04 -5.70 -34.66
N VAL A 139 -25.59 -6.10 -33.51
CA VAL A 139 -26.70 -7.08 -33.45
C VAL A 139 -27.91 -6.53 -34.19
N LYS A 140 -28.30 -5.27 -33.94
CA LYS A 140 -29.46 -4.64 -34.59
C LYS A 140 -29.33 -4.48 -36.11
N ARG A 141 -28.11 -4.32 -36.63
CA ARG A 141 -27.86 -4.18 -38.08
C ARG A 141 -27.88 -5.52 -38.83
N GLN A 142 -27.86 -6.65 -38.12
CA GLN A 142 -27.79 -7.98 -38.72
C GLN A 142 -29.01 -8.86 -38.43
N GLY A 143 -29.91 -8.38 -37.55
CA GLY A 143 -31.23 -8.96 -37.33
C GLY A 143 -32.30 -8.29 -38.16
#